data_AF-Q3TNZ0-F1
#
_entry.id   AF-Q3TNZ0-F1
#
_cell.length_a   1.000
_cell.length_b   1.000
_cell.length_c   1.000
_cell.angle_alpha   90.00
_cell.angle_beta   90.00
_cell.angle_gamma   90.00
#
_symmetry.space_group_name_H-M   'P 1'
#
loop_
_entity.id
_entity.type
_entity.pdbx_description
1 polymer ?
#
loop_
_entity_poly.entity_id
_entity_poly.type
_entity_poly.pdbx_seq_one_letter_code
_entity_poly.pdbx_strand_id
1 'polypeptide(L)'
;KLETIRKIHEQGLIAILDVEPQALKVLRTAEFAPFVVFIAAPTITPGLNEDESLQRLQKESDVLQRTYAHYFDLTIINNEIDETIRHLEEAVELVCTAPQWVPVSWVY
;
A
#
# COMPACT_ATOMS: atom_id res chain seq x y z
N LYS A 1 -17.04 9.18 3.88
CA LYS A 1 -15.56 9.06 3.77
C LYS A 1 -15.10 9.13 2.31
N LEU A 2 -15.71 8.39 1.37
CA LEU A 2 -15.39 8.50 -0.07
C LEU A 2 -15.58 9.92 -0.63
N GLU A 3 -16.60 10.66 -0.17
CA GLU A 3 -16.78 12.09 -0.49
C GLU A 3 -15.54 12.95 -0.20
N THR A 4 -14.78 12.61 0.84
CA THR A 4 -13.55 13.34 1.18
C THR A 4 -12.47 13.08 0.13
N ILE A 5 -12.34 11.84 -0.36
CA ILE A 5 -11.40 11.48 -1.43
C ILE A 5 -11.76 12.27 -2.70
N ARG A 6 -13.05 12.31 -3.07
CA ARG A 6 -13.54 13.11 -4.20
C ARG A 6 -13.16 14.58 -4.09
N LYS A 7 -13.41 15.20 -2.93
CA LYS A 7 -13.07 16.60 -2.67
C LYS A 7 -11.56 16.89 -2.75
N ILE A 8 -10.72 15.93 -2.38
CA ILE A 8 -9.26 16.04 -2.50
C ILE A 8 -8.86 15.99 -3.99
N HIS A 9 -9.43 15.04 -4.75
CA HIS A 9 -9.19 14.94 -6.20
C HIS A 9 -9.67 16.17 -6.97
N GLU A 10 -10.81 16.75 -6.59
CA GLU A 10 -11.33 18.01 -7.16
C GLU A 10 -10.36 19.19 -6.99
N GLN A 11 -9.49 19.14 -5.98
CA GLN A 11 -8.44 20.15 -5.74
C GLN A 11 -7.13 19.83 -6.49
N GLY A 12 -7.08 18.75 -7.27
CA GLY A 12 -5.87 18.28 -7.95
C GLY A 12 -4.83 17.70 -7.00
N LEU A 13 -5.24 17.30 -5.79
CA LEU A 13 -4.36 16.73 -4.77
C LEU A 13 -4.48 15.20 -4.73
N ILE A 14 -3.44 14.55 -4.19
CA ILE A 14 -3.40 13.11 -3.98
C ILE A 14 -3.89 12.79 -2.57
N ALA A 15 -4.85 11.87 -2.45
CA ALA A 15 -5.32 11.38 -1.16
C ALA A 15 -4.43 10.22 -0.68
N ILE A 16 -3.69 10.42 0.42
CA ILE A 16 -2.96 9.35 1.11
C ILE A 16 -3.89 8.73 2.15
N LEU A 17 -4.02 7.39 2.11
CA LEU A 17 -4.99 6.65 2.90
C LEU A 17 -4.30 5.52 3.67
N ASP A 18 -4.43 5.54 5.00
CA ASP A 18 -4.12 4.39 5.84
C ASP A 18 -5.42 3.58 6.04
N VAL A 19 -5.50 2.40 5.42
CA VAL A 19 -6.72 1.60 5.33
C VAL A 19 -6.49 0.14 5.62
N GLU A 20 -7.49 -0.48 6.25
CA GLU A 20 -7.54 -1.93 6.34
C GLU A 20 -7.75 -2.55 4.94
N PRO A 21 -7.17 -3.73 4.65
CA PRO A 21 -7.24 -4.37 3.33
C PRO A 21 -8.68 -4.62 2.84
N GLN A 22 -9.62 -4.77 3.76
CA GLN A 22 -11.03 -4.99 3.46
C GLN A 22 -11.64 -3.79 2.71
N ALA A 23 -11.15 -2.58 2.97
CA ALA A 23 -11.57 -1.36 2.29
C ALA A 23 -11.14 -1.32 0.82
N LEU A 24 -10.10 -2.07 0.43
CA LEU A 24 -9.61 -2.14 -0.96
C LEU A 24 -10.68 -2.66 -1.91
N LYS A 25 -11.62 -3.47 -1.43
CA LYS A 25 -12.77 -3.93 -2.24
C LYS A 25 -13.66 -2.79 -2.73
N VAL A 26 -13.75 -1.71 -1.95
CA VAL A 26 -14.56 -0.53 -2.26
C VAL A 26 -13.72 0.53 -2.98
N LEU A 27 -12.43 0.63 -2.65
CA LEU A 27 -11.53 1.62 -3.23
C LEU A 27 -11.03 1.22 -4.62
N ARG A 28 -10.91 -0.08 -4.94
CA ARG A 28 -10.39 -0.59 -6.22
C ARG A 28 -11.44 -0.48 -7.33
N THR A 29 -11.74 0.74 -7.75
CA THR A 29 -12.63 1.08 -8.86
C THR A 29 -11.95 2.03 -9.85
N ALA A 30 -12.52 2.15 -11.04
CA ALA A 30 -12.04 3.10 -12.06
C ALA A 30 -12.06 4.56 -11.59
N GLU A 31 -12.96 4.88 -10.67
CA GLU A 31 -13.13 6.23 -10.12
C GLU A 31 -11.92 6.67 -9.28
N PHE A 32 -11.42 5.78 -8.42
CA PHE A 32 -10.35 6.11 -7.49
C PHE A 32 -8.99 5.63 -7.95
N ALA A 33 -8.95 4.56 -8.76
CA ALA A 33 -7.74 3.94 -9.30
C ALA A 33 -6.55 3.94 -8.31
N PRO A 34 -6.72 3.35 -7.11
CA PRO A 34 -5.73 3.49 -6.05
C PRO A 34 -4.45 2.77 -6.42
N PHE A 35 -3.30 3.39 -6.09
CA PHE A 35 -2.01 2.72 -6.06
C PHE A 35 -1.73 2.23 -4.64
N VAL A 36 -1.66 0.92 -4.46
CA VAL A 36 -1.60 0.27 -3.15
C VAL A 36 -0.18 -0.17 -2.85
N VAL A 37 0.46 0.48 -1.88
CA VAL A 37 1.76 0.09 -1.35
C VAL A 37 1.58 -0.69 -0.06
N PHE A 38 2.08 -1.93 -0.03
CA PHE A 38 2.15 -2.73 1.20
C PHE A 38 3.52 -2.59 1.85
N ILE A 39 3.54 -2.16 3.11
CA ILE A 39 4.75 -2.12 3.92
C ILE A 39 4.83 -3.41 4.72
N ALA A 40 5.70 -4.32 4.29
CA ALA A 40 5.92 -5.59 4.93
C ALA A 40 6.76 -5.43 6.20
N ALA A 41 6.55 -6.33 7.16
CA ALA A 41 7.34 -6.43 8.36
C ALA A 41 8.85 -6.58 8.04
N PRO A 42 9.75 -6.10 8.91
CA PRO A 42 11.19 -6.31 8.75
C PRO A 42 11.53 -7.80 8.68
N THR A 43 12.57 -8.10 7.91
CA THR A 43 13.11 -9.45 7.80
C THR A 43 13.65 -9.91 9.16
N ILE A 44 13.35 -11.15 9.53
CA ILE A 44 13.81 -11.76 10.78
C ILE A 44 15.34 -11.73 10.85
N THR A 45 15.88 -10.99 11.82
CA THR A 45 17.30 -11.06 12.20
C THR A 45 17.43 -11.85 13.51
N PRO A 46 18.46 -12.71 13.64
CA PRO A 46 18.72 -13.43 14.88
C PRO A 46 19.09 -12.43 15.99
N GLY A 47 18.15 -12.18 16.91
CA GLY A 47 18.24 -11.19 17.99
C GLY A 47 16.96 -10.37 18.18
N LEU A 48 16.20 -10.12 17.10
CA LEU A 48 14.89 -9.47 17.13
C LEU A 48 13.73 -10.46 17.37
N ASN A 49 14.02 -11.76 17.37
CA ASN A 49 13.06 -12.86 17.52
C ASN A 49 12.52 -13.06 18.94
N GLU A 50 13.05 -12.36 19.94
CA GLU A 50 12.63 -12.54 21.33
C GLU A 50 11.43 -11.65 21.70
N ASP A 51 11.11 -10.64 20.87
CA ASP A 51 9.98 -9.74 21.11
C ASP A 51 8.68 -10.33 20.54
N GLU A 52 7.76 -10.67 21.45
CA GLU A 52 6.43 -11.21 21.10
C GLU A 52 5.63 -10.25 20.20
N SER A 53 5.80 -8.94 20.37
CA SER A 53 5.10 -7.92 19.58
C SER A 53 5.60 -7.93 18.13
N LEU A 54 6.91 -8.09 17.93
CA LEU A 54 7.51 -8.21 16.60
C LEU A 54 7.09 -9.50 15.90
N GLN A 55 7.02 -10.62 16.63
CA GLN A 55 6.53 -11.88 16.09
C GLN A 55 5.06 -11.79 15.64
N ARG A 56 4.21 -11.11 16.44
CA ARG A 56 2.81 -10.87 16.08
C ARG A 56 2.72 -10.02 14.82
N LEU A 57 3.48 -8.94 14.74
CA LEU A 57 3.54 -8.06 13.57
C LEU A 57 3.99 -8.81 12.31
N GLN A 58 5.00 -9.67 12.41
CA GLN A 58 5.45 -10.53 11.30
C GLN A 58 4.35 -11.48 10.84
N LYS A 59 3.69 -12.16 11.79
CA LYS A 59 2.59 -13.08 11.48
C LYS A 59 1.42 -12.35 10.81
N GLU A 60 1.07 -11.17 11.28
CA GLU A 60 0.04 -10.34 10.67
C GLU A 60 0.43 -9.92 9.25
N SER A 61 1.67 -9.47 9.06
CA SER A 61 2.21 -9.11 7.75
C SER A 61 2.16 -10.28 6.76
N ASP A 62 2.57 -11.48 7.17
CA ASP A 62 2.50 -12.71 6.37
C ASP A 62 1.06 -13.07 5.98
N VAL A 63 0.13 -12.97 6.92
CA VAL A 63 -1.29 -13.27 6.66
C VAL A 63 -1.88 -12.26 5.67
N LEU A 64 -1.55 -10.98 5.84
CA LEU A 64 -1.97 -9.91 4.94
C LEU A 64 -1.45 -10.15 3.52
N GLN A 65 -0.15 -10.42 3.39
CA GLN A 65 0.48 -10.66 2.10
C GLN A 65 -0.14 -11.89 1.41
N ARG A 66 -0.28 -13.02 2.11
CA ARG A 66 -0.89 -14.23 1.52
C ARG A 66 -2.32 -14.01 1.03
N THR A 67 -3.09 -13.21 1.77
CA THR A 67 -4.52 -13.02 1.49
C THR A 67 -4.77 -11.92 0.46
N TYR A 68 -3.99 -10.84 0.49
CA TYR A 68 -4.27 -9.61 -0.23
C TYR A 68 -3.19 -9.18 -1.22
N ALA A 69 -2.12 -9.96 -1.44
CA ALA A 69 -1.04 -9.59 -2.38
C ALA A 69 -1.52 -9.19 -3.78
N HIS A 70 -2.62 -9.79 -4.26
CA HIS A 70 -3.23 -9.46 -5.56
C HIS A 70 -3.84 -8.05 -5.63
N TYR A 71 -3.97 -7.35 -4.50
CA TYR A 71 -4.36 -5.96 -4.40
C TYR A 71 -3.18 -4.99 -4.33
N PHE A 72 -1.94 -5.47 -4.13
CA PHE A 72 -0.78 -4.60 -3.95
C PHE A 72 -0.10 -4.35 -5.29
N ASP A 73 0.19 -3.08 -5.56
CA ASP A 73 0.95 -2.66 -6.74
C ASP A 73 2.46 -2.65 -6.43
N LEU A 74 2.81 -2.39 -5.17
CA LEU A 74 4.19 -2.39 -4.67
C LEU A 74 4.25 -2.99 -3.27
N THR A 75 5.33 -3.73 -2.97
CA THR A 75 5.65 -4.19 -1.62
C THR A 75 7.04 -3.70 -1.23
N ILE A 76 7.15 -3.06 -0.06
CA ILE A 76 8.40 -2.56 0.50
C ILE A 76 8.63 -3.27 1.84
N ILE A 77 9.82 -3.83 2.04
CA ILE A 77 10.18 -4.46 3.33
C ILE A 77 10.77 -3.38 4.24
N ASN A 78 10.15 -3.18 5.40
CA ASN A 78 10.55 -2.12 6.35
C ASN A 78 11.75 -2.54 7.21
N ASN A 79 12.91 -2.75 6.57
CA ASN A 79 14.17 -3.05 7.27
C ASN A 79 14.84 -1.78 7.82
N GLU A 80 14.78 -0.68 7.05
CA GLU A 80 15.35 0.62 7.40
C GLU A 80 14.34 1.72 7.03
N ILE A 81 14.07 2.64 7.97
CA ILE A 81 13.02 3.65 7.80
C ILE A 81 13.38 4.61 6.68
N ASP A 82 14.61 5.10 6.63
CA ASP A 82 15.06 6.06 5.62
C ASP A 82 14.94 5.49 4.19
N GLU A 83 15.34 4.23 4.00
CA GLU A 83 15.18 3.53 2.71
C GLU A 83 13.72 3.27 2.36
N THR A 84 12.88 2.97 3.36
CA THR A 84 11.43 2.78 3.16
C THR A 84 10.78 4.08 2.69
N ILE A 85 11.14 5.22 3.30
CA ILE A 85 10.67 6.54 2.90
C ILE A 85 11.14 6.87 1.48
N ARG A 86 12.43 6.65 1.17
CA ARG A 86 12.97 6.87 -0.17
C ARG A 86 12.20 6.09 -1.24
N HIS A 87 11.94 4.81 -1.00
CA HIS A 87 11.15 3.99 -1.93
C HIS A 87 9.69 4.47 -2.08
N LEU A 88 9.08 5.00 -1.01
CA LEU A 88 7.74 5.58 -1.08
C LEU A 88 7.72 6.87 -1.92
N GLU A 89 8.71 7.74 -1.74
CA GLU A 89 8.85 8.97 -2.54
C GLU A 89 9.02 8.65 -4.03
N GLU A 90 9.90 7.69 -4.35
CA GLU A 90 10.11 7.22 -5.73
C GLU A 90 8.84 6.61 -6.33
N ALA A 91 8.09 5.84 -5.54
CA ALA A 91 6.82 5.26 -5.99
C ALA A 91 5.79 6.35 -6.31
N VAL A 92 5.67 7.38 -5.46
CA VAL A 92 4.75 8.51 -5.70
C VAL A 92 5.13 9.27 -6.97
N GLU A 93 6.43 9.53 -7.20
CA GLU A 93 6.90 10.19 -8.42
C GLU A 93 6.57 9.35 -9.67
N LEU A 94 6.80 8.04 -9.61
CA LEU A 94 6.50 7.11 -10.69
C LEU A 94 5.00 7.07 -11.01
N VAL A 95 4.16 7.01 -9.98
CA VAL A 95 2.68 7.02 -10.12
C VAL A 95 2.19 8.27 -10.84
N CYS A 96 2.85 9.41 -10.62
CA CYS A 96 2.46 10.68 -11.21
C CYS A 96 2.97 10.88 -12.65
N THR A 97 3.98 10.13 -13.08
CA THR A 97 4.71 10.38 -14.34
C THR A 97 4.61 9.22 -15.34
N ALA A 98 4.48 7.99 -14.86
CA ALA A 98 4.47 6.79 -15.68
C ALA A 98 3.05 6.28 -15.94
N PRO A 99 2.78 5.71 -17.13
CA PRO A 99 1.52 5.01 -17.37
C PRO A 99 1.38 3.80 -16.45
N GLN A 100 0.18 3.58 -15.92
CA GLN A 100 -0.11 2.48 -15.00
C GLN A 100 -0.99 1.40 -15.64
N TRP A 101 -0.79 0.16 -15.20
CA TRP A 101 -1.66 -0.96 -15.55
C TRP A 101 -2.96 -0.86 -14.76
N VAL A 102 -4.08 -0.77 -15.47
CA VAL A 102 -5.41 -0.84 -14.86
C VAL A 102 -6.13 -2.11 -15.30
N PRO A 103 -6.99 -2.68 -14.45
CA PRO A 103 -7.88 -3.76 -14.85
C PRO A 103 -8.71 -3.35 -16.09
N VAL A 104 -8.87 -4.27 -17.02
CA VAL A 104 -9.70 -4.05 -18.22
C VAL A 104 -11.13 -3.62 -17.87
N SER A 105 -11.65 -4.11 -16.74
CA SER A 105 -12.97 -3.76 -16.21
C SER A 105 -13.13 -2.29 -15.82
N TRP A 106 -12.05 -1.50 -15.81
CA TRP A 106 -12.10 -0.06 -15.52
C TRP A 106 -12.20 0.81 -16.77
N VAL A 107 -12.01 0.23 -17.96
CA VAL A 107 -11.96 0.96 -19.23
C VAL A 107 -13.32 0.95 -19.95
N TYR A 108 -14.27 0.12 -19.49
CA TYR A 108 -15.59 -0.08 -20.10
C TYR A 108 -16.74 0.33 -19.19
#